data_AF-A0A8T2ZUD2-F1
#
_entry.id   AF-A0A8T2ZUD2-F1
#
_cell.length_a   1.000
_cell.length_b   1.000
_cell.length_c   1.000
_cell.angle_alpha   90.00
_cell.angle_beta   90.00
_cell.angle_gamma   90.00
#
_symmetry.space_group_name_H-M   'P 1'
#
loop_
_entity.id
_entity.type
_entity.pdbx_description
1 polymer ?
#
loop_
_entity_poly.entity_id
_entity_poly.type
_entity_poly.pdbx_seq_one_letter_code
_entity_poly.pdbx_strand_id
1 'polypeptide(L)' 'SSSYSGKTAVFYKSSERAKLEKKGYRIIGNIGDQWSDLPGTSVGNRTFKLPDPMYYIS' A
#
# COMPACT_ATOMS: atom_id res chain seq x y z
N SER A 1 11.20 -18.02 9.14
CA SER A 1 10.16 -16.99 9.38
C SER A 1 10.03 -16.15 8.14
N SER A 2 8.82 -15.80 7.69
CA SER A 2 8.68 -14.85 6.58
C SER A 2 9.28 -13.50 7.01
N SER A 3 9.90 -12.77 6.09
CA SER A 3 10.47 -11.43 6.34
C SER A 3 9.44 -10.37 6.79
N TYR A 4 8.16 -10.77 6.87
CA TYR A 4 7.00 -9.97 7.22
C TYR A 4 6.22 -10.50 8.44
N SER A 5 6.70 -11.56 9.10
CA SER A 5 6.08 -12.05 10.33
C SER A 5 6.02 -10.95 11.39
N GLY A 6 4.81 -10.60 11.85
CA GLY A 6 4.57 -9.54 12.83
C GLY A 6 4.54 -8.11 12.28
N LYS A 7 4.57 -7.91 10.94
CA LYS A 7 4.50 -6.58 10.32
C LYS A 7 3.08 -6.25 9.85
N THR A 8 2.69 -4.98 9.94
CA THR A 8 1.36 -4.51 9.51
C THR A 8 1.21 -4.54 7.99
N ALA A 9 -0.04 -4.62 7.51
CA ALA A 9 -0.35 -4.54 6.08
C ALA A 9 0.18 -3.25 5.43
N VAL A 10 0.09 -2.12 6.15
CA VAL A 10 0.65 -0.82 5.73
C VAL A 10 2.16 -0.91 5.49
N PHE A 11 2.90 -1.54 6.41
CA PHE A 11 4.36 -1.67 6.27
C PHE A 11 4.73 -2.54 5.07
N TYR A 12 4.06 -3.69 4.91
CA TYR A 12 4.27 -4.58 3.78
C TYR A 12 4.05 -3.85 2.44
N LYS A 13 2.87 -3.23 2.28
CA LYS A 13 2.48 -2.56 1.04
C LYS A 13 3.37 -1.37 0.72
N SER A 14 3.75 -0.58 1.73
CA SER A 14 4.68 0.55 1.56
C SER A 14 6.07 0.11 1.10
N SER A 15 6.58 -1.00 1.66
CA SER A 15 7.88 -1.56 1.27
C SER A 15 7.89 -2.02 -0.19
N GLU A 16 6.82 -2.68 -0.65
CA GLU A 16 6.72 -3.10 -2.06
C GLU A 16 6.65 -1.91 -3.02
N ARG A 17 5.89 -0.86 -2.68
CA ARG A 17 5.86 0.38 -3.49
C ARG A 17 7.22 1.06 -3.56
N ALA A 18 7.95 1.12 -2.44
CA ALA A 18 9.30 1.66 -2.43
C ALA A 18 10.28 0.85 -3.31
N LYS A 19 10.10 -0.47 -3.44
CA LYS A 19 10.91 -1.28 -4.38
C LYS A 19 10.63 -0.91 -5.84
N LEU A 20 9.40 -0.55 -6.19
CA LEU A 20 9.06 -0.09 -7.54
C LEU A 20 9.72 1.26 -7.86
N GLU A 21 9.67 2.21 -6.92
CA GLU A 21 10.36 3.50 -7.07
C GLU A 21 11.88 3.32 -7.18
N LYS A 22 12.48 2.45 -6.37
CA LYS A 22 13.92 2.11 -6.47
C LYS A 22 14.32 1.51 -7.81
N LYS A 23 13.40 0.86 -8.52
CA LYS A 23 13.62 0.33 -9.88
C LYS A 23 13.46 1.41 -10.96
N GLY A 24 13.22 2.67 -10.58
CA GLY A 24 13.08 3.81 -11.50
C GLY A 24 11.65 4.06 -11.98
N TYR A 25 10.66 3.30 -11.51
CA TYR A 25 9.26 3.53 -11.85
C TYR A 25 8.68 4.69 -11.04
N ARG A 26 7.74 5.41 -11.64
CA ARG A 26 6.97 6.45 -10.96
C ARG A 26 5.54 5.99 -10.76
N ILE A 27 5.10 5.93 -9.51
CA ILE A 27 3.73 5.58 -9.15
C ILE A 27 2.86 6.84 -9.36
N ILE A 28 2.00 6.82 -10.38
CA ILE A 28 1.12 7.97 -10.68
C ILE A 28 -0.15 7.91 -9.82
N GLY A 29 -0.58 6.72 -9.39
CA GLY A 29 -1.71 6.59 -8.48
C GLY A 29 -1.72 5.26 -7.74
N ASN A 30 -2.42 5.24 -6.61
CA ASN A 30 -2.63 4.08 -5.77
C ASN A 30 -4.12 3.92 -5.48
N ILE A 31 -4.65 2.72 -5.69
CA ILE A 31 -6.07 2.41 -5.53
C ILE A 31 -6.21 1.24 -4.58
N GLY A 32 -7.14 1.35 -3.63
CA GLY A 32 -7.39 0.31 -2.66
C GLY A 32 -8.77 0.46 -2.04
N ASP A 33 -9.32 -0.67 -1.64
CA ASP A 33 -10.59 -0.78 -0.92
C ASP A 33 -10.39 -0.75 0.60
N GLN A 34 -9.15 -0.87 1.12
CA GLN A 34 -8.87 -0.77 2.54
C GLN A 34 -8.04 0.48 2.88
N TRP A 35 -8.25 1.01 4.09
CA TRP A 35 -7.42 2.11 4.59
C TRP A 35 -5.96 1.70 4.78
N SER A 36 -5.62 0.41 4.85
CA SER A 36 -4.23 -0.04 4.90
C SER A 36 -3.49 0.01 3.55
N ASP A 37 -4.19 0.18 2.42
CA ASP A 37 -3.59 0.28 1.09
C ASP A 37 -2.97 1.64 0.80
N LEU A 38 -3.54 2.70 1.36
CA LEU A 38 -3.32 4.07 0.95
C LEU A 38 -2.20 4.80 1.70
N PRO A 39 -2.03 4.66 3.04
CA PRO A 39 -1.02 5.38 3.80
C PRO A 39 0.36 4.70 3.74
N GLY A 40 1.37 5.41 4.25
CA GLY A 40 2.76 4.96 4.31
C GLY A 40 3.65 5.70 3.31
N THR A 41 4.66 5.03 2.76
CA THR A 41 5.59 5.64 1.78
C THR A 41 5.22 5.26 0.35
N SER A 42 5.73 6.03 -0.62
CA SER A 42 5.58 5.74 -2.05
C SER A 42 4.12 5.60 -2.48
N VAL A 43 3.25 6.49 -1.98
CA VAL A 43 1.78 6.43 -2.16
C VAL A 43 1.31 6.83 -3.55
N GLY A 44 2.22 7.35 -4.38
CA GLY A 44 1.92 7.90 -5.70
C GLY A 44 1.28 9.30 -5.65
N ASN A 45 1.08 9.90 -6.82
CA ASN A 45 0.57 11.28 -6.91
C ASN A 45 -0.89 11.44 -6.47
N ARG A 46 -1.70 10.38 -6.57
CA ARG A 46 -3.11 10.40 -6.16
C ARG A 46 -3.55 9.05 -5.60
N THR A 47 -4.31 9.09 -4.51
CA THR A 47 -4.89 7.90 -3.89
C THR A 47 -6.40 7.84 -4.14
N PHE A 48 -6.94 6.64 -4.32
CA PHE A 48 -8.36 6.40 -4.54
C PHE A 48 -8.85 5.30 -3.61
N LYS A 49 -9.79 5.64 -2.71
CA LYS A 49 -10.47 4.68 -1.83
C LYS A 49 -11.72 4.15 -2.52
N LEU A 50 -11.74 2.85 -2.80
CA LEU A 50 -12.95 2.18 -3.26
C LEU A 50 -13.85 1.88 -2.06
N PRO A 51 -15.19 2.05 -2.18
CA PRO A 51 -16.12 1.59 -1.14
C PRO A 51 -16.15 0.06 -1.12
N ASP A 52 -15.88 -0.53 0.03
CA ASP A 52 -16.15 -1.94 0.30
C ASP A 52 -16.99 -2.02 1.59
N PRO A 53 -18.28 -2.40 1.49
CA PRO A 53 -19.18 -2.49 2.63
C PRO A 53 -19.07 -3.81 3.40
N MET A 54 -18.29 -4.79 2.91
CA MET A 54 -18.34 -6.15 3.45
C MET A 54 -17.36 -6.35 4.61
N TYR A 55 -16.11 -5.84 4.54
CA TYR A 55 -15.11 -6.07 5.60
C TYR A 55 -14.06 -4.96 5.74
N TYR A 56 -13.46 -4.83 6.93
CA TYR A 56 -12.36 -3.90 7.24
C TYR A 56 -11.10 -4.66 7.64
N ILE A 57 -9.97 -4.37 7.00
CA ILE A 57 -8.66 -4.97 7.30
C ILE A 57 -7.70 -3.86 7.77
N SER A 58 -7.33 -3.89 9.06
CA SER A 58 -6.39 -2.96 9.71
C SER A 58 -4.94 -3.42 9.63
#